data_AF-A0A2K3K7A7-F1
#
_entry.id   AF-A0A2K3K7A7-F1
#
_cell.length_a   1.000
_cell.length_b   1.000
_cell.length_c   1.000
_cell.angle_alpha   90.00
_cell.angle_beta   90.00
_cell.angle_gamma   90.00
#
_symmetry.space_group_name_H-M   'P 1'
#
loop_
_entity.id
_entity.type
_entity.pdbx_description
1 polymer ?
#
loop_
_entity_poly.entity_id
_entity_poly.type
_entity_poly.pdbx_seq_one_letter_code
_entity_poly.pdbx_strand_id
1 'polypeptide(L)'
;MGKITVPFVGMIFAEIAQVTVLILSKQVMSQGMTSFIFIFYSNSIAALILLPSSFFIHRFQRPPITFSTLSGFFLLGLLGYLAQVCGYVGIYYSSSTLATAMRNLVPGFTFILAVLFRFIS
;
A
#
# COMPACT_ATOMS: atom_id res chain seq x y z
N MET A 1 30.13 -1.51 6.26
CA MET A 1 29.03 -1.30 7.24
C MET A 1 27.87 -0.43 6.76
N GLY A 2 27.99 0.43 5.73
CA GLY A 2 26.90 1.35 5.33
C GLY A 2 25.73 0.77 4.50
N LYS A 3 25.82 -0.46 3.96
CA LYS A 3 24.77 -1.03 3.07
C LYS A 3 23.53 -1.54 3.80
N ILE A 4 23.62 -1.82 5.10
CA ILE A 4 22.51 -2.36 5.92
C ILE A 4 21.75 -1.22 6.62
N THR A 5 22.39 -0.07 6.82
CA THR A 5 21.79 1.08 7.49
C THR A 5 20.69 1.73 6.64
N VAL A 6 20.88 1.80 5.32
CA VAL A 6 19.90 2.38 4.38
C VAL A 6 18.53 1.69 4.42
N PRO A 7 18.43 0.35 4.30
CA PRO A 7 17.13 -0.33 4.40
C PRO A 7 16.53 -0.24 5.82
N PHE A 8 17.37 -0.23 6.87
CA PHE A 8 16.88 -0.09 8.24
C PHE A 8 16.25 1.28 8.51
N VAL A 9 16.91 2.35 8.09
CA VAL A 9 16.36 3.72 8.17
C VAL A 9 15.08 3.81 7.33
N GLY A 10 15.06 3.24 6.13
CA GLY A 10 13.86 3.20 5.28
C GLY A 10 12.68 2.49 5.97
N MET A 11 12.94 1.37 6.66
CA MET A 11 11.91 0.63 7.41
C MET A 11 11.33 1.48 8.55
N ILE A 12 12.17 2.18 9.32
CA ILE A 12 11.71 3.08 10.39
C ILE A 12 10.78 4.18 9.83
N PHE A 13 11.20 4.83 8.74
CA PHE A 13 10.37 5.86 8.10
C PHE A 13 9.03 5.30 7.58
N ALA A 14 9.06 4.11 6.99
CA ALA A 14 7.85 3.44 6.51
C ALA A 14 6.87 3.14 7.66
N GLU A 15 7.37 2.60 8.78
CA GLU A 15 6.55 2.31 9.97
C GLU A 15 5.94 3.59 10.58
N ILE A 16 6.73 4.66 10.72
CA ILE A 16 6.24 5.95 11.20
C ILE A 16 5.14 6.50 10.29
N ALA A 17 5.36 6.47 8.97
CA ALA A 17 4.36 6.91 8.00
C ALA A 17 3.09 6.06 8.11
N GLN A 18 3.22 4.75 8.26
CA GLN A 18 2.09 3.83 8.30
C GLN A 18 1.25 3.97 9.59
N VAL A 19 1.88 4.23 10.73
CA VAL A 19 1.18 4.53 11.98
C VAL A 19 0.50 5.90 11.90
N THR A 20 1.18 6.89 11.33
CA THR A 20 0.64 8.25 11.16
C THR A 20 -0.63 8.26 10.32
N VAL A 21 -0.62 7.56 9.16
CA VAL A 21 -1.81 7.44 8.30
C VAL A 21 -2.96 6.79 9.07
N LEU A 22 -2.71 5.72 9.84
CA LEU A 22 -3.77 5.02 10.58
C LEU A 22 -4.45 5.91 11.63
N ILE A 23 -3.66 6.71 12.37
CA ILE A 23 -4.19 7.64 13.38
C ILE A 23 -4.98 8.77 12.69
N LEU A 24 -4.41 9.38 11.64
CA LEU A 24 -5.07 10.46 10.90
C LEU A 24 -6.37 9.99 10.25
N SER A 25 -6.37 8.84 9.57
CA SER A 25 -7.58 8.27 8.98
C SER A 25 -8.66 8.06 10.03
N LYS A 26 -8.30 7.54 11.21
CA LYS A 26 -9.26 7.37 12.32
C LYS A 26 -9.84 8.71 12.78
N GLN A 27 -8.99 9.72 12.94
CA GLN A 27 -9.41 11.06 13.38
C GLN A 27 -10.32 11.76 12.35
N VAL A 28 -9.99 11.66 11.07
CA VAL A 28 -10.78 12.30 10.01
C VAL A 28 -12.10 11.55 9.79
N MET A 29 -12.10 10.22 9.93
CA MET A 29 -13.32 9.41 9.89
C MET A 29 -14.24 9.69 11.08
N SER A 30 -13.70 9.94 12.29
CA SER A 30 -14.51 10.34 13.45
C SER A 30 -15.13 11.72 13.32
N GLN A 31 -14.65 12.56 12.39
CA GLN A 31 -15.25 13.86 12.04
C GLN A 31 -16.31 13.75 10.93
N GLY A 32 -16.70 12.52 10.54
CA GLY A 32 -17.79 12.28 9.59
C GLY A 32 -17.35 12.08 8.14
N MET A 33 -16.05 12.03 7.84
CA MET A 33 -15.57 11.74 6.49
C MET A 33 -15.63 10.24 6.19
N THR A 34 -16.21 9.87 5.05
CA THR A 34 -16.30 8.45 4.65
C THR A 34 -14.94 7.92 4.16
N SER A 35 -14.65 6.65 4.44
CA SER A 35 -13.42 5.97 4.01
C SER A 35 -13.17 6.07 2.51
N PHE A 36 -14.23 6.00 1.70
CA PHE A 36 -14.14 6.10 0.25
C PHE A 36 -13.57 7.45 -0.22
N ILE A 37 -14.02 8.55 0.39
CA ILE A 37 -13.56 9.90 0.05
C ILE A 37 -12.07 10.03 0.40
N PHE A 38 -11.66 9.52 1.56
CA PHE A 38 -10.25 9.52 1.98
C PHE A 38 -9.35 8.76 0.98
N ILE A 39 -9.75 7.54 0.60
CA ILE A 39 -9.01 6.69 -0.34
C ILE A 39 -8.89 7.37 -1.71
N PHE A 40 -9.98 7.97 -2.20
CA PHE A 40 -10.00 8.65 -3.49
C PHE A 40 -9.03 9.84 -3.53
N TYR A 41 -9.07 10.71 -2.51
CA TYR A 41 -8.15 11.85 -2.43
C TYR A 41 -6.69 11.41 -2.29
N SER A 42 -6.41 10.43 -1.43
CA SER A 42 -5.06 9.92 -1.21
C SER A 42 -4.47 9.33 -2.50
N ASN A 43 -5.21 8.47 -3.21
CA ASN A 43 -4.74 7.88 -4.46
C ASN A 43 -4.62 8.92 -5.58
N SER A 44 -5.48 9.94 -5.62
CA SER A 44 -5.39 11.02 -6.60
C SER A 44 -4.16 11.88 -6.39
N ILE A 45 -3.86 12.27 -5.15
CA ILE A 45 -2.65 13.02 -4.81
C ILE A 45 -1.41 12.18 -5.09
N ALA A 46 -1.42 10.90 -4.71
CA ALA A 46 -0.32 9.99 -5.00
C ALA A 46 -0.06 9.90 -6.51
N ALA A 47 -1.11 9.72 -7.33
CA ALA A 47 -0.99 9.71 -8.79
C ALA A 47 -0.46 11.03 -9.35
N LEU A 48 -0.92 12.17 -8.83
CA LEU A 48 -0.43 13.50 -9.23
C LEU A 48 1.04 13.74 -8.89
N ILE A 49 1.58 13.10 -7.86
CA ILE A 49 3.00 13.18 -7.49
C ILE A 49 3.82 12.14 -8.28
N LEU A 50 3.30 10.93 -8.43
CA LEU A 50 3.97 9.81 -9.13
C LEU A 50 4.07 10.03 -10.65
N LEU A 51 3.04 10.61 -11.28
CA LEU A 51 3.05 10.89 -12.72
C LEU A 51 4.21 11.80 -13.16
N PRO A 52 4.41 13.00 -12.58
CA PRO A 52 5.52 13.87 -12.96
C PRO A 52 6.85 13.27 -12.54
N SER A 53 6.96 12.68 -11.34
CA SER A 53 8.22 12.07 -10.89
C SER A 53 8.64 10.90 -11.79
N SER A 54 7.71 10.05 -12.22
CA SER A 54 7.95 9.00 -13.22
C SER A 54 8.42 9.58 -14.56
N PHE A 55 7.82 10.70 -15.01
CA PHE A 55 8.20 11.37 -16.25
C PHE A 55 9.64 11.95 -16.19
N PHE A 56 10.03 12.55 -15.06
CA PHE A 56 11.35 13.14 -14.88
C PHE A 56 12.45 12.09 -14.63
N ILE A 57 12.17 11.04 -13.86
CA ILE A 57 13.18 10.06 -13.43
C ILE A 57 13.43 8.98 -14.51
N HIS A 58 12.39 8.48 -15.17
CA HIS A 58 12.48 7.32 -16.08
C HIS A 58 12.37 7.71 -17.56
N ARG A 59 12.82 8.92 -17.92
CA ARG A 59 12.75 9.42 -19.30
C ARG A 59 13.47 8.53 -20.33
N PHE A 60 14.49 7.79 -19.92
CA PHE A 60 15.41 7.08 -20.84
C PHE A 60 15.36 5.55 -20.81
N GLN A 61 14.68 4.92 -19.84
CA GLN A 61 14.59 3.46 -19.70
C GLN A 61 13.12 3.02 -19.59
N ARG A 62 12.33 3.19 -20.66
CA ARG A 62 10.95 2.70 -20.69
C ARG A 62 10.90 1.29 -21.29
N PRO A 63 10.54 0.26 -20.50
CA PRO A 63 10.18 -1.03 -21.06
C PRO A 63 8.96 -0.87 -21.98
N PRO A 64 8.86 -1.61 -23.09
CA PRO A 64 7.68 -1.60 -23.93
C PRO A 64 6.46 -2.05 -23.11
N ILE A 65 5.41 -1.23 -23.10
CA ILE A 65 4.17 -1.56 -22.40
C ILE A 65 3.33 -2.46 -23.32
N THR A 66 3.31 -3.76 -23.01
CA THR A 66 2.46 -4.73 -23.69
C THR A 66 1.06 -4.76 -23.05
N PHE A 67 0.02 -5.07 -23.83
CA PHE A 67 -1.36 -5.18 -23.33
C PHE A 67 -1.51 -6.15 -22.14
N SER A 68 -0.75 -7.25 -22.14
CA SER A 68 -0.69 -8.19 -21.02
C SER A 68 -0.17 -7.54 -19.73
N THR A 69 0.91 -6.75 -19.82
CA THR A 69 1.47 -6.02 -18.68
C THR A 69 0.51 -4.94 -18.17
N LEU A 70 -0.18 -4.25 -19.08
CA LEU A 70 -1.19 -3.25 -18.74
C LEU A 70 -2.39 -3.88 -18.00
N SER A 71 -2.88 -5.02 -18.48
CA SER A 71 -3.92 -5.81 -17.81
C SER A 71 -3.47 -6.29 -16.44
N GLY A 72 -2.21 -6.74 -16.32
CA GLY A 72 -1.60 -7.08 -15.03
C GLY A 72 -1.62 -5.91 -14.04
N PHE A 73 -1.12 -4.74 -14.44
CA PHE A 73 -1.17 -3.54 -13.60
C PHE A 73 -2.60 -3.13 -13.23
N PHE A 74 -3.55 -3.26 -14.16
CA PHE A 74 -4.95 -2.97 -13.90
C PHE A 74 -5.54 -3.91 -12.85
N LEU A 75 -5.31 -5.22 -12.97
CA LEU A 75 -5.77 -6.22 -12.00
C LEU A 75 -5.14 -6.00 -10.62
N LEU A 76 -3.83 -5.73 -10.57
CA LEU A 76 -3.10 -5.38 -9.35
C LEU A 76 -3.67 -4.13 -8.69
N GLY A 77 -3.94 -3.07 -9.47
CA GLY A 77 -4.55 -1.84 -8.98
C GLY A 77 -5.97 -2.05 -8.46
N LEU A 78 -6.79 -2.83 -9.17
CA LEU A 78 -8.16 -3.16 -8.78
C LEU A 78 -8.18 -3.96 -7.47
N LEU A 79 -7.33 -5.00 -7.36
CA LEU A 79 -7.19 -5.82 -6.16
C LEU A 79 -6.73 -4.96 -4.97
N GLY A 80 -5.75 -4.08 -5.19
CA GLY A 80 -5.25 -3.16 -4.17
C GLY A 80 -6.31 -2.15 -3.68
N TYR A 81 -7.13 -1.63 -4.60
CA TYR A 81 -8.24 -0.75 -4.24
C TYR A 81 -9.31 -1.49 -3.42
N LEU A 82 -9.71 -2.69 -3.84
CA LEU A 82 -10.64 -3.54 -3.10
C LEU A 82 -10.12 -3.86 -1.69
N ALA A 83 -8.83 -4.20 -1.56
CA ALA A 83 -8.19 -4.46 -0.28
C ALA A 83 -8.19 -3.21 0.62
N GLN A 84 -7.91 -2.02 0.07
CA GLN A 84 -7.99 -0.76 0.82
C GLN A 84 -9.40 -0.50 1.33
N VAL A 85 -10.41 -0.57 0.46
CA VAL A 85 -11.81 -0.34 0.84
C VAL A 85 -12.24 -1.32 1.94
N CYS A 86 -11.95 -2.61 1.77
CA CYS A 86 -12.25 -3.63 2.77
C CYS A 86 -11.51 -3.37 4.10
N GLY A 87 -10.23 -2.97 4.04
CA GLY A 87 -9.44 -2.63 5.22
C GLY A 87 -9.97 -1.41 5.98
N TYR A 88 -10.33 -0.33 5.29
CA TYR A 88 -10.87 0.87 5.94
C TYR A 88 -12.30 0.67 6.46
N VAL A 89 -13.13 -0.13 5.79
CA VAL A 89 -14.43 -0.56 6.34
C VAL A 89 -14.19 -1.44 7.58
N GLY A 90 -13.23 -2.36 7.54
CA GLY A 90 -12.82 -3.16 8.69
C GLY A 90 -12.33 -2.31 9.87
N ILE A 91 -11.59 -1.23 9.62
CA ILE A 91 -11.16 -0.27 10.64
C ILE A 91 -12.33 0.58 11.16
N TYR A 92 -13.34 0.86 10.34
CA TYR A 92 -14.54 1.56 10.80
C TYR A 92 -15.34 0.72 11.81
N TYR A 93 -15.41 -0.59 11.59
CA TYR A 93 -16.09 -1.55 12.48
C TYR A 93 -15.17 -2.14 13.57
N SER A 94 -13.87 -1.88 13.55
CA SER A 94 -12.89 -2.50 14.45
C SER A 94 -11.91 -1.51 15.06
N SER A 95 -11.23 -1.90 16.13
CA SER A 95 -10.29 -1.00 16.81
C SER A 95 -9.00 -0.84 16.00
N SER A 96 -8.39 0.34 16.08
CA SER A 96 -7.04 0.63 15.56
C SER A 96 -6.00 -0.40 16.03
N THR A 97 -6.18 -0.98 17.21
CA THR A 97 -5.30 -2.04 17.74
C THR A 97 -5.42 -3.35 16.95
N LEU A 98 -6.63 -3.72 16.51
CA LEU A 98 -6.86 -4.92 15.70
C LEU A 98 -6.24 -4.77 14.31
N ALA A 99 -6.35 -3.58 13.70
CA ALA A 99 -5.72 -3.29 12.42
C ALA A 99 -4.19 -3.41 12.48
N THR A 100 -3.57 -2.95 13.56
CA THR A 100 -2.13 -3.14 13.81
C THR A 100 -1.79 -4.62 14.03
N ALA A 101 -2.61 -5.37 14.77
CA ALA A 101 -2.41 -6.80 14.97
C ALA A 101 -2.50 -7.61 13.66
N MET A 102 -3.46 -7.29 12.78
CA MET A 102 -3.58 -7.91 11.46
C MET A 102 -2.35 -7.62 10.59
N ARG A 103 -1.78 -6.41 10.68
CA ARG A 103 -0.53 -6.08 9.98
C ARG A 103 0.65 -6.92 10.47
N ASN A 104 0.73 -7.22 11.76
CA ASN A 104 1.79 -8.09 12.30
C ASN A 104 1.70 -9.54 11.79
N LEU A 105 0.53 -9.97 11.33
CA LEU A 105 0.35 -11.30 10.73
C LEU A 105 0.75 -11.36 9.25
N VAL A 106 0.88 -10.21 8.57
CA VAL A 106 1.29 -10.13 7.15
C VAL A 106 2.56 -10.94 6.87
N PRO A 107 3.69 -10.79 7.58
CA PRO A 107 4.89 -11.59 7.32
C PRO A 107 4.66 -13.10 7.47
N GLY A 108 3.81 -13.52 8.42
CA GLY A 108 3.43 -14.94 8.59
C GLY A 108 2.64 -15.46 7.39
N PHE A 109 1.63 -14.73 6.94
CA PHE A 109 0.86 -15.07 5.73
C PHE A 109 1.73 -15.06 4.46
N THR A 110 2.60 -14.07 4.32
CA THR A 110 3.55 -14.00 3.20
C THR A 110 4.46 -15.22 3.17
N PHE A 111 4.95 -15.69 4.32
CA PHE A 111 5.76 -16.91 4.38
C PHE A 111 4.98 -18.15 3.95
N ILE A 112 3.74 -18.32 4.42
CA ILE A 112 2.88 -19.44 4.03
C ILE A 112 2.63 -19.44 2.52
N LEU A 113 2.26 -18.28 1.95
CA LEU A 113 2.05 -18.13 0.51
C LEU A 113 3.33 -18.41 -0.28
N ALA A 114 4.47 -17.91 0.17
CA ALA A 114 5.77 -18.16 -0.46
C ALA A 114 6.11 -19.66 -0.48
N VAL A 115 5.84 -20.38 0.61
CA VAL A 115 6.03 -21.83 0.68
C VAL A 115 5.07 -22.56 -0.28
N LEU A 116 3.78 -22.22 -0.25
CA LEU A 116 2.78 -22.83 -1.14
C LEU A 116 3.12 -22.64 -2.62
N PHE A 117 3.44 -21.42 -3.04
CA PHE A 117 3.79 -21.15 -4.43
C PHE A 117 5.14 -21.74 -4.83
N ARG A 118 6.09 -21.87 -3.90
CA ARG A 118 7.35 -22.59 -4.16
C ARG A 118 7.14 -24.09 -4.38
N PHE A 119 6.10 -24.69 -3.78
CA PHE A 119 5.72 -26.08 -4.05
C PHE A 119 4.90 -26.25 -5.33
N ILE A 120 4.34 -25.15 -5.89
CA ILE A 120 3.51 -25.14 -7.10
C ILE A 120 4.31 -24.80 -8.37
N SER A 121 5.48 -24.17 -8.24
CA SER A 121 6.46 -23.92 -9.32
C SER A 121 7.44 -25.06 -9.48
#